data_AF-A0A969Z0J0-F1
#
_entry.id   AF-A0A969Z0J0-F1
#
_cell.length_a   1.000
_cell.length_b   1.000
_cell.length_c   1.000
_cell.angle_alpha   90.00
_cell.angle_beta   90.00
_cell.angle_gamma   90.00
#
_symmetry.space_group_name_H-M   'P 1'
#
loop_
_entity.id
_entity.type
_entity.pdbx_description
1 polymer ?
#
loop_
_entity_poly.entity_id
_entity_poly.type
_entity_poly.pdbx_seq_one_letter_code
_entity_poly.pdbx_strand_id
1 'polypeptide(L)'
;MANPYDKAHELARAIMESEPYKAYVEAKQIIENNPDYKSQILIFRNKQMRLNEKQMRGEDLSEDEIAQITSDYQELNQIKELVDFFNAEMSFVTLFNDIQQIIQQKIDSGLV
;
A
#
# COMPACT_ATOMS: atom_id res chain seq x y z
N MET A 1 -23.44 1.31 -25.65
CA MET A 1 -23.34 0.63 -24.34
C MET A 1 -21.90 0.76 -23.90
N ALA A 2 -21.63 1.35 -22.73
CA ALA A 2 -20.26 1.52 -22.25
C ALA A 2 -19.69 0.15 -21.86
N ASN A 3 -18.54 -0.21 -22.43
CA ASN A 3 -17.84 -1.44 -22.09
C ASN A 3 -17.31 -1.32 -20.65
N PRO A 4 -17.37 -2.38 -19.80
CA PRO A 4 -16.70 -2.37 -18.49
C PRO A 4 -15.23 -1.89 -18.54
N TYR A 5 -14.51 -2.15 -19.63
CA TYR A 5 -13.15 -1.62 -19.83
C TYR A 5 -13.11 -0.08 -19.94
N ASP A 6 -14.08 0.55 -20.61
CA ASP A 6 -14.15 2.01 -20.69
C ASP A 6 -14.42 2.61 -19.31
N LYS A 7 -15.30 1.97 -18.52
CA LYS A 7 -15.58 2.38 -17.14
C LYS A 7 -14.41 2.16 -16.19
N ALA A 8 -13.61 1.12 -16.40
CA ALA A 8 -12.36 0.93 -15.67
C ALA A 8 -11.36 2.06 -15.97
N HIS A 9 -11.26 2.50 -17.23
CA HIS A 9 -10.42 3.65 -17.58
C HIS A 9 -10.93 4.98 -16.97
N GLU A 10 -12.24 5.20 -16.96
CA GLU A 10 -12.83 6.36 -16.28
C GLU A 10 -12.54 6.34 -14.77
N LEU A 11 -12.73 5.18 -14.13
CA LEU A 11 -12.44 4.98 -12.71
C LEU A 11 -10.95 5.23 -12.40
N ALA A 12 -10.04 4.72 -13.24
CA ALA A 12 -8.62 4.95 -13.08
C ALA A 12 -8.27 6.44 -13.13
N ARG A 13 -8.86 7.21 -14.05
CA ARG A 13 -8.68 8.68 -14.11
C ARG A 13 -9.21 9.37 -12.86
N ALA A 14 -10.40 8.99 -12.38
CA ALA A 14 -10.97 9.55 -11.16
C ALA A 14 -10.09 9.24 -9.92
N ILE A 15 -9.53 8.04 -9.83
CA ILE A 15 -8.57 7.68 -8.78
C ILE A 15 -7.32 8.55 -8.89
N MET A 16 -6.79 8.77 -10.10
CA MET A 16 -5.61 9.63 -10.30
C MET A 16 -5.85 11.08 -9.90
N GLU A 17 -7.09 11.56 -10.01
CA GLU A 17 -7.48 12.91 -9.60
C GLU A 17 -7.82 13.02 -8.10
N SER A 18 -7.91 11.90 -7.39
CA SER A 18 -8.23 11.86 -5.97
C SER A 18 -7.07 12.38 -5.11
N GLU A 19 -7.41 13.04 -4.01
CA GLU A 19 -6.43 13.56 -3.05
C GLU A 19 -5.53 12.45 -2.46
N PRO A 20 -6.04 11.27 -2.06
CA PRO A 20 -5.18 10.19 -1.55
C PRO A 20 -4.13 9.73 -2.55
N TYR A 21 -4.47 9.64 -3.85
CA TYR A 21 -3.50 9.27 -4.88
C TYR A 21 -2.46 10.36 -5.11
N LYS A 22 -2.87 11.63 -5.22
CA LYS A 22 -1.94 12.74 -5.41
C LYS A 22 -0.96 12.86 -4.25
N ALA A 23 -1.45 12.77 -3.02
CA ALA A 23 -0.62 12.79 -1.82
C ALA A 23 0.39 11.62 -1.81
N TYR A 24 -0.05 10.42 -2.22
CA TYR A 24 0.85 9.28 -2.36
C TYR A 24 1.94 9.51 -3.40
N VAL A 25 1.58 10.04 -4.58
CA VAL A 25 2.56 10.32 -5.65
C VAL A 25 3.58 11.37 -5.21
N GLU A 26 3.15 12.44 -4.55
CA GLU A 26 4.04 13.48 -4.03
C GLU A 26 5.00 12.92 -2.97
N ALA A 27 4.47 12.20 -1.97
CA ALA A 27 5.31 11.58 -0.95
C ALA A 27 6.29 10.56 -1.56
N LYS A 28 5.83 9.77 -2.53
CA LYS A 28 6.69 8.82 -3.26
C LYS A 28 7.83 9.52 -4.00
N GLN A 29 7.58 10.67 -4.64
CA GLN A 29 8.64 11.42 -5.32
C GLN A 29 9.72 11.90 -4.34
N ILE A 30 9.34 12.33 -3.14
CA ILE A 30 10.30 12.70 -2.08
C ILE A 30 11.20 11.51 -1.74
N ILE A 31 10.62 10.32 -1.59
CA ILE A 31 11.37 9.08 -1.35
C ILE A 31 12.29 8.73 -2.53
N GLU A 32 11.77 8.78 -3.76
CA GLU A 32 12.54 8.39 -4.95
C GLU A 32 13.73 9.31 -5.22
N ASN A 33 13.63 10.58 -4.84
CA ASN A 33 14.70 11.56 -4.94
C ASN A 33 15.73 11.46 -3.81
N ASN A 34 15.49 10.64 -2.78
CA ASN A 34 16.43 10.40 -1.69
C ASN A 34 16.89 8.92 -1.68
N PRO A 35 18.11 8.62 -2.17
CA PRO A 35 18.63 7.25 -2.23
C PRO A 35 18.65 6.52 -0.88
N ASP A 36 18.90 7.23 0.22
CA ASP A 36 18.96 6.64 1.55
C ASP A 36 17.56 6.21 2.01
N TYR A 37 16.56 7.07 1.83
CA TYR A 37 15.16 6.75 2.14
C TYR A 37 14.64 5.58 1.30
N LYS A 38 14.92 5.61 0.00
CA LYS A 38 14.56 4.51 -0.90
C LYS A 38 15.19 3.19 -0.46
N SER A 39 16.47 3.21 -0.07
CA SER A 39 17.17 2.02 0.42
C SER A 39 16.54 1.47 1.70
N GLN A 40 16.27 2.35 2.68
CA GLN A 40 15.66 1.97 3.95
C GLN A 40 14.26 1.36 3.77
N ILE A 41 13.39 1.98 2.96
CA ILE A 41 12.06 1.44 2.65
C ILE A 41 12.17 0.09 1.94
N LEU A 42 13.09 -0.04 0.98
CA LEU A 42 13.26 -1.29 0.23
C LEU A 42 13.70 -2.44 1.14
N ILE A 43 14.64 -2.19 2.04
CA ILE A 43 15.09 -3.20 3.03
C ILE A 43 13.92 -3.63 3.91
N PHE A 44 13.17 -2.67 4.45
CA PHE A 44 12.00 -2.94 5.29
C PHE A 44 10.94 -3.76 4.56
N ARG A 45 10.56 -3.36 3.33
CA ARG A 45 9.56 -4.08 2.52
C ARG A 45 9.98 -5.49 2.17
N ASN A 46 11.26 -5.70 1.83
CA ASN A 46 11.77 -7.04 1.54
C ASN A 46 11.70 -7.94 2.78
N LYS A 47 12.03 -7.41 3.97
CA LYS A 47 11.86 -8.15 5.22
C LYS A 47 10.38 -8.47 5.48
N GLN A 48 9.51 -7.47 5.39
CA GLN A 48 8.07 -7.64 5.57
C GLN A 48 7.48 -8.69 4.61
N MET A 49 7.87 -8.65 3.33
CA MET A 49 7.43 -9.61 2.32
C MET A 49 7.86 -11.03 2.68
N ARG A 50 9.11 -11.24 3.09
CA ARG A 50 9.60 -12.56 3.52
C ARG A 50 8.82 -13.11 4.72
N LEU A 51 8.45 -12.25 5.68
CA LEU A 51 7.66 -12.65 6.84
C LEU A 51 6.21 -13.00 6.43
N ASN A 52 5.59 -12.18 5.58
CA ASN A 52 4.27 -12.48 5.04
C ASN A 52 4.26 -13.81 4.27
N GLU A 53 5.27 -14.08 3.46
CA GLU A 53 5.42 -15.35 2.75
C GLU A 53 5.55 -16.55 3.70
N LYS A 54 6.31 -16.42 4.78
CA LYS A 54 6.39 -17.46 5.83
C LYS A 54 5.02 -17.75 6.43
N GLN A 55 4.30 -16.70 6.83
CA GLN A 55 2.95 -16.84 7.37
C GLN A 55 2.00 -17.49 6.36
N MET A 56 2.07 -17.11 5.08
CA MET A 56 1.25 -17.72 4.02
C MET A 56 1.55 -19.20 3.82
N ARG A 57 2.79 -19.65 4.07
CA ARG A 57 3.17 -21.07 4.05
C ARG A 57 2.78 -21.83 5.32
N GLY A 58 2.21 -21.14 6.31
CA GLY A 58 1.89 -21.72 7.62
C GLY A 58 3.12 -21.94 8.50
N GLU A 59 4.24 -21.27 8.20
CA GLU A 59 5.43 -21.28 9.06
C GLU A 59 5.26 -20.27 10.20
N ASP A 60 5.60 -20.68 11.43
CA ASP A 60 5.61 -19.77 12.58
C ASP A 60 6.72 -18.72 12.42
N LEU A 61 6.36 -17.46 12.70
CA LEU A 61 7.34 -16.39 12.82
C LEU A 61 7.99 -16.44 14.20
N SER A 62 9.31 -16.33 14.28
CA SER A 62 9.97 -16.26 15.58
C SER A 62 9.72 -14.90 16.26
N GLU A 63 9.79 -14.87 17.60
CA GLU A 63 9.69 -13.61 18.36
C GLU A 63 10.76 -12.61 17.91
N ASP A 64 11.98 -13.08 17.60
CA ASP A 64 13.07 -12.23 17.10
C ASP A 64 12.73 -11.61 15.74
N GLU A 65 12.08 -12.34 14.84
CA GLU A 65 11.66 -11.83 13.54
C GLU A 65 10.58 -10.76 13.67
N ILE A 66 9.62 -10.97 14.57
CA ILE A 66 8.57 -10.00 14.89
C ILE A 66 9.16 -8.75 15.57
N ALA A 67 10.09 -8.94 16.51
CA ALA A 67 10.77 -7.85 17.19
C ALA A 67 11.60 -7.02 16.21
N GLN A 68 12.33 -7.66 15.30
CA GLN A 68 13.16 -6.97 14.32
C GLN A 68 12.32 -6.14 13.35
N ILE A 69 11.24 -6.69 12.78
CA ILE A 69 10.40 -5.92 11.85
C ILE A 69 9.69 -4.76 12.56
N THR A 70 9.33 -4.94 13.83
CA THR A 70 8.76 -3.88 14.66
C THR A 70 9.78 -2.77 14.92
N SER A 71 11.02 -3.12 15.27
CA SER A 71 12.10 -2.15 15.47
C SER A 71 12.43 -1.39 14.19
N ASP A 72 12.54 -2.09 13.06
CA ASP A 72 12.78 -1.46 11.77
C ASP A 72 11.67 -0.43 11.47
N TYR A 73 10.39 -0.78 11.71
CA TYR A 73 9.28 0.15 11.53
C TYR A 73 9.38 1.37 12.47
N GLN A 74 9.78 1.18 13.72
CA GLN A 74 9.97 2.27 14.68
C GLN A 74 11.09 3.23 14.26
N GLU A 75 12.19 2.73 13.71
CA GLU A 75 13.27 3.57 13.18
C GLU A 75 12.79 4.42 12.01
N LEU A 76 12.05 3.82 11.05
CA LEU A 76 11.52 4.56 9.92
C LEU A 76 10.48 5.62 10.35
N ASN A 77 9.70 5.34 11.40
CA ASN A 77 8.72 6.29 11.94
C ASN A 77 9.33 7.50 12.67
N GLN A 78 10.65 7.54 12.84
CA GLN A 78 11.34 8.73 13.36
C GLN A 78 11.61 9.77 12.26
N ILE A 79 11.51 9.37 10.99
CA ILE A 79 11.78 10.23 9.84
C ILE A 79 10.46 10.72 9.27
N LYS A 80 10.20 12.03 9.37
CA LYS A 80 8.93 12.64 8.98
C LYS A 80 8.52 12.31 7.55
N GLU A 81 9.47 12.35 6.62
CA GLU A 81 9.24 12.08 5.20
C GLU A 81 8.79 10.63 4.96
N LEU A 82 9.32 9.68 5.74
CA LEU A 82 8.90 8.27 5.66
C LEU A 82 7.52 8.06 6.28
N VAL A 83 7.24 8.74 7.40
CA VAL A 83 5.92 8.73 8.04
C VAL A 83 4.86 9.28 7.08
N ASP A 84 5.13 10.42 6.44
CA ASP A 84 4.22 11.02 5.46
C ASP A 84 3.99 10.07 4.28
N PHE A 85 5.04 9.41 3.79
CA PHE A 85 4.94 8.39 2.75
C PHE A 85 4.07 7.20 3.16
N PHE A 86 4.26 6.63 4.35
CA PHE A 86 3.46 5.50 4.83
C PHE A 86 2.00 5.87 5.04
N ASN A 87 1.72 7.06 5.57
CA ASN A 87 0.35 7.55 5.78
C ASN A 87 -0.37 7.79 4.45
N ALA A 88 0.31 8.39 3.47
CA ALA A 88 -0.22 8.59 2.14
C ALA A 88 -0.47 7.25 1.42
N GLU A 89 0.45 6.30 1.55
CA GLU A 89 0.28 4.95 1.02
C GLU A 89 -0.94 4.23 1.64
N MET A 90 -1.08 4.27 2.96
CA MET A 90 -2.21 3.66 3.66
C MET A 90 -3.54 4.26 3.18
N SER A 91 -3.61 5.58 3.07
CA SER A 91 -4.81 6.28 2.61
C SER A 91 -5.20 5.88 1.18
N PHE A 92 -4.21 5.74 0.29
CA PHE A 92 -4.42 5.27 -1.07
C PHE A 92 -4.87 3.81 -1.12
N VAL A 93 -4.26 2.93 -0.33
CA VAL A 93 -4.66 1.51 -0.22
C VAL A 93 -6.08 1.38 0.29
N THR A 94 -6.48 2.16 1.30
CA THR A 94 -7.86 2.18 1.81
C THR A 94 -8.84 2.59 0.71
N LEU A 95 -8.58 3.70 0.00
CA LEU A 95 -9.41 4.13 -1.12
C LEU A 95 -9.59 3.02 -2.15
N PHE A 96 -8.49 2.35 -2.53
CA PHE A 96 -8.53 1.29 -3.53
C PHE A 96 -9.32 0.07 -3.05
N ASN A 97 -9.12 -0.35 -1.80
CA ASN A 97 -9.83 -1.48 -1.21
C ASN A 97 -11.33 -1.21 -1.08
N ASP A 98 -11.72 0.00 -0.66
CA ASP A 98 -13.13 0.39 -0.56
C ASP A 98 -13.82 0.31 -1.93
N ILE A 99 -13.16 0.81 -2.98
CA ILE A 99 -13.64 0.72 -4.36
C ILE A 99 -13.79 -0.74 -4.80
N GLN A 100 -12.77 -1.58 -4.54
CA GLN A 100 -12.82 -3.00 -4.87
C GLN A 100 -13.97 -3.71 -4.14
N GLN A 101 -14.18 -3.41 -2.87
CA GLN A 101 -15.26 -3.97 -2.06
C GLN A 101 -16.64 -3.56 -2.60
N ILE A 102 -16.83 -2.30 -2.99
CA ILE A 102 -18.08 -1.82 -3.62
C ILE A 102 -18.36 -2.60 -4.91
N ILE A 103 -17.37 -2.76 -5.77
CA ILE A 103 -17.50 -3.51 -7.03
C ILE A 103 -17.89 -4.97 -6.74
N GLN A 104 -17.18 -5.63 -5.83
CA GLN A 104 -17.42 -7.02 -5.47
C GLN A 104 -18.82 -7.23 -4.89
N GLN A 105 -19.23 -6.40 -3.92
CA GLN A 105 -20.57 -6.47 -3.32
C GLN A 105 -21.70 -6.31 -4.35
N LYS A 106 -21.53 -5.42 -5.34
CA LYS A 106 -22.55 -5.20 -6.38
C LYS A 106 -22.62 -6.35 -7.38
N ILE A 107 -21.48 -6.95 -7.72
CA ILE A 107 -21.44 -8.16 -8.55
C ILE A 107 -22.12 -9.31 -7.81
N ASP A 108 -21.77 -9.55 -6.55
CA ASP A 108 -22.32 -10.63 -5.73
C ASP A 108 -23.84 -10.47 -5.54
N SER A 109 -24.32 -9.24 -5.32
CA SER A 109 -25.76 -8.96 -5.19
C SER A 109 -26.54 -9.14 -6.50
N GLY A 110 -25.88 -9.03 -7.65
CA GLY A 110 -26.49 -9.27 -8.96
C GLY A 110 -26.51 -10.74 -9.38
N LEU A 111 -25.86 -11.62 -8.62
CA LEU A 111 -25.88 -13.07 -8.81
C LEU A 111 -27.04 -13.76 -8.06
N VAL A 112 -27.82 -13.01 -7.29
CA VAL A 112 -28.98 -13.48 -6.52
C VAL A 112 -30.29 -13.05 -7.17
#